data_AF-A0A1G0M2Q3-F1
#
_entry.id   AF-A0A1G0M2Q3-F1
#
_cell.length_a   1.000
_cell.length_b   1.000
_cell.length_c   1.000
_cell.angle_alpha   90.00
_cell.angle_beta   90.00
_cell.angle_gamma   90.00
#
_symmetry.space_group_name_H-M   'P 1'
#
loop_
_entity.id
_entity.type
_entity.pdbx_description
1 polymer ?
#
loop_
_entity_poly.entity_id
_entity_poly.type
_entity_poly.pdbx_seq_one_letter_code
_entity_poly.pdbx_strand_id
1 'polypeptide(L)' 'MMFGQEIPANAKPASDEVKKLAQEHLALARKVGIQGTPTFFVKDQQIVGADVQKLDELLK' A
#
# COMPACT_ATOMS: atom_id res chain seq x y z
N MET A 1 6.03 11.52 12.94
CA MET A 1 5.83 10.08 12.68
C MET A 1 4.43 9.73 13.17
N MET A 2 3.53 9.22 12.32
CA MET A 2 2.23 8.73 12.78
C MET A 2 2.40 7.32 13.34
N PHE A 3 2.33 7.18 14.65
CA PHE A 3 2.32 5.86 15.29
C PHE A 3 0.91 5.27 15.15
N GLY A 4 0.79 4.14 14.45
CA GLY A 4 -0.44 3.37 14.37
C GLY A 4 -0.85 2.85 15.75
N GLN A 5 -2.14 2.50 15.90
CA GLN A 5 -2.61 1.83 17.12
C GLN A 5 -1.93 0.46 17.26
N GLU A 6 -1.61 0.08 18.49
CA GLU A 6 -1.00 -1.22 18.78
C GLU A 6 -1.97 -2.35 18.42
N ILE A 7 -1.42 -3.45 17.88
CA ILE A 7 -2.23 -4.63 17.57
C ILE A 7 -2.70 -5.23 18.90
N PRO A 8 -4.02 -5.38 19.12
CA PRO A 8 -4.54 -5.90 20.38
C PRO A 8 -4.08 -7.35 20.58
N ALA A 9 -3.74 -7.72 21.82
CA ALA A 9 -3.16 -9.02 22.16
C ALA A 9 -4.05 -10.24 21.81
N ASN A 10 -5.35 -10.02 21.62
CA ASN A 10 -6.33 -11.04 21.23
C ASN A 10 -6.55 -11.13 19.70
N ALA A 11 -5.77 -10.39 18.90
CA ALA A 11 -5.87 -10.44 17.45
C ALA A 11 -5.59 -11.87 16.95
N LYS A 12 -6.55 -12.42 16.22
CA LYS A 12 -6.36 -13.71 15.55
C LYS A 12 -5.37 -13.53 14.40
N PRO A 13 -4.41 -14.45 14.22
CA PRO A 13 -3.55 -14.41 13.05
C PRO A 13 -4.40 -14.55 11.78
N ALA A 14 -3.94 -13.95 10.69
CA ALA A 14 -4.56 -14.11 9.38
C ALA A 14 -4.57 -15.60 8.97
N SER A 15 -5.66 -16.04 8.32
CA SER A 15 -5.74 -17.38 7.74
C SER A 15 -4.72 -17.56 6.60
N ASP A 16 -4.40 -18.81 6.27
CA ASP A 16 -3.42 -19.08 5.22
C ASP A 16 -3.89 -18.62 3.83
N GLU A 17 -5.21 -18.64 3.58
CA GLU A 17 -5.81 -18.05 2.37
C GLU A 17 -5.54 -16.55 2.28
N VAL A 18 -5.69 -15.81 3.39
CA VAL A 18 -5.41 -14.36 3.44
C VAL A 18 -3.92 -14.09 3.23
N LYS A 19 -3.03 -14.90 3.82
CA LYS A 19 -1.58 -14.76 3.60
C LYS A 19 -1.21 -15.00 2.13
N LYS A 20 -1.81 -16.02 1.50
CA LYS A 20 -1.59 -16.31 0.08
C LYS A 20 -2.04 -15.14 -0.79
N LEU A 21 -3.26 -14.62 -0.56
CA LEU A 21 -3.76 -13.45 -1.26
C LEU A 21 -2.83 -12.25 -1.10
N ALA A 22 -2.34 -11.98 0.12
CA ALA A 22 -1.38 -10.90 0.35
C ALA A 22 -0.09 -11.08 -0.48
N GLN A 23 0.44 -12.31 -0.58
CA GLN A 23 1.62 -12.60 -1.40
C GLN A 23 1.38 -12.38 -2.89
N GLU A 24 0.19 -12.78 -3.40
CA GLU A 24 -0.21 -12.55 -4.79
C GLU A 24 -0.26 -11.05 -5.12
N HIS A 25 -0.87 -10.25 -4.24
CA HIS A 25 -0.93 -8.80 -4.39
C HIS A 25 0.47 -8.14 -4.31
N LEU A 26 1.35 -8.60 -3.41
CA LEU A 26 2.73 -8.13 -3.34
C LEU A 26 3.54 -8.48 -4.60
N ALA A 27 3.27 -9.64 -5.21
CA ALA A 27 3.89 -10.02 -6.47
C ALA A 27 3.41 -9.13 -7.63
N LEU A 28 2.10 -8.84 -7.70
CA LEU A 28 1.54 -7.91 -8.67
C LEU A 28 2.13 -6.49 -8.51
N ALA A 29 2.16 -5.97 -7.28
CA ALA A 29 2.71 -4.66 -6.96
C ALA A 29 4.16 -4.50 -7.49
N ARG A 30 5.00 -5.52 -7.28
CA ARG A 30 6.38 -5.53 -7.80
C ARG A 30 6.45 -5.57 -9.32
N LYS A 31 5.57 -6.33 -9.98
CA LYS A 31 5.50 -6.39 -11.45
C LYS A 31 5.16 -5.03 -12.07
N VAL A 32 4.33 -4.23 -11.39
CA VAL A 32 3.96 -2.88 -11.84
C VAL A 32 4.92 -1.79 -11.32
N GLY A 33 6.09 -2.17 -10.78
CA GLY A 33 7.15 -1.23 -10.41
C GLY A 33 7.01 -0.59 -9.02
N ILE A 34 6.10 -1.06 -8.17
CA ILE A 34 6.00 -0.58 -6.77
C ILE A 34 7.17 -1.15 -5.96
N GLN A 35 7.98 -0.25 -5.40
CA GLN A 35 9.17 -0.61 -4.61
C GLN A 35 9.09 -0.16 -3.14
N GLY A 36 8.15 0.72 -2.80
CA GLY A 36 8.03 1.28 -1.46
C GLY A 36 6.66 1.89 -1.20
N THR A 37 6.44 2.27 0.04
CA THR A 37 5.20 2.88 0.52
C THR A 37 5.46 4.27 1.11
N PRO A 38 4.54 5.22 0.96
CA PRO A 38 3.33 5.12 0.15
C PRO A 38 3.63 5.25 -1.35
N THR A 39 2.85 4.58 -2.20
CA THR A 39 2.87 4.73 -3.66
C THR A 39 1.42 4.73 -4.15
N PHE A 40 1.07 5.66 -5.04
CA PHE A 40 -0.28 5.83 -5.59
C PHE A 40 -0.26 5.78 -7.11
N PHE A 41 -1.41 5.41 -7.70
CA PHE A 41 -1.66 5.53 -9.13
C PHE A 41 -2.93 6.37 -9.33
N VAL A 42 -2.83 7.48 -10.05
CA VAL A 42 -3.96 8.38 -10.35
C VAL A 42 -3.92 8.71 -11.84
N LYS A 43 -4.98 8.42 -12.59
CA LYS A 43 -5.07 8.69 -14.05
C LYS A 43 -3.81 8.19 -14.81
N ASP A 44 -3.43 6.93 -14.60
CA ASP A 44 -2.23 6.28 -15.18
C ASP A 44 -0.87 6.87 -14.77
N GLN A 45 -0.85 7.86 -13.87
CA GLN A 45 0.38 8.43 -13.32
C GLN A 45 0.75 7.77 -12.00
N GLN A 46 1.99 7.31 -11.89
CA GLN A 46 2.56 6.81 -10.63
C GLN A 46 3.10 7.97 -9.78
N ILE A 47 2.74 7.97 -8.51
CA ILE A 47 3.22 8.89 -7.48
C ILE A 47 3.94 8.07 -6.43
N VAL A 48 5.25 8.28 -6.27
CA VAL A 48 6.09 7.54 -5.32
C VAL A 48 6.34 8.41 -4.11
N GLY A 49 6.14 7.86 -2.91
CA GLY A 49 6.25 8.59 -1.65
C GLY A 49 4.99 9.40 -1.33
N ALA A 50 5.06 10.10 -0.19
CA ALA A 50 3.98 10.94 0.31
C ALA A 50 3.98 12.33 -0.36
N ASP A 51 3.99 12.37 -1.69
CA ASP A 51 3.96 13.61 -2.47
C ASP A 51 2.51 14.11 -2.61
N VAL A 52 2.09 14.89 -1.61
CA VAL A 52 0.72 15.43 -1.52
C VAL A 52 0.46 16.49 -2.59
N GLN A 53 1.48 17.27 -2.99
CA GLN A 53 1.33 18.32 -4.00
C GLN A 53 0.97 17.70 -5.35
N LYS A 54 1.74 16.70 -5.79
CA LYS A 54 1.48 15.99 -7.04
C LYS A 54 0.14 15.23 -7.00
N LEU A 55 -0.21 14.69 -5.84
CA LEU A 55 -1.51 14.03 -5.64
C LEU A 55 -2.67 15.02 -5.83
N ASP A 56 -2.61 16.20 -5.20
CA ASP A 56 -3.64 17.23 -5.32
C ASP A 56 -3.76 17.77 -6.74
N GLU A 57 -2.65 17.92 -7.47
CA GLU A 57 -2.65 18.32 -8.88
C GLU A 57 -3.36 17.30 -9.77
N LEU A 58 -3.12 16.00 -9.55
CA LEU A 58 -3.69 14.93 -10.36
C LEU A 58 -5.16 14.64 -10.02
N LEU A 59 -5.63 15.02 -8.83
CA LEU A 59 -7.01 14.85 -8.40
C LEU A 59 -7.96 15.98 -8.86
N LYS A 60 -7.43 17.12 -9.31
CA LYS A 60 -8.21 18.19 -9.96
C LYS A 60 -8.73 17.74 -11.34
#